data_AF-A0A3L8BLN3-F1
#
_entry.id   AF-A0A3L8BLN3-F1
#
_cell.length_a   1.000
_cell.length_b   1.000
_cell.length_c   1.000
_cell.angle_alpha   90.00
_cell.angle_beta   90.00
_cell.angle_gamma   90.00
#
_symmetry.space_group_name_H-M   'P 1'
#
loop_
_entity.id
_entity.type
_entity.pdbx_description
1 polymer ?
#
loop_
_entity_poly.entity_id
_entity_poly.type
_entity_poly.pdbx_seq_one_letter_code
_entity_poly.pdbx_strand_id
1 'polypeptide(L)'
;MWCALVGACSSNAHAVLEPILEHGEWSAETGLEYRYFKDPGEFGQSQHAAAVRLSAEYFTSWNDDMDLFTFRPYLLLDFQDSERTHFDIREALWIHVGEDWELRSGVTRVFWGKTEFINLVDVINQQDLVDGDDEKLGQPMINLSLVHDWGLFDFYLLLGFRERTYPGTDGRLRTPIPVDTDNAQYSSDTGPNDIDWAARWQRPLNDYVEMGLSLFSGVDREPWYSFNFDLDNPMLVPNYHHKDQLGVELEFLYEGWAVKFEAVGVSSAREEYWAAVTGIEYSFYGLFGTNIDMTLITEFMHDSREDLAPGYLEHDIGIGGRFSFNDEYDTNMLGGFLWDPDTEEKVISLEFERRLYSDLKLEIQAVSVLERGTPEVADTNVEAIADILNSPLFGDDAFSYNEVVEFLAGLIEDEGLQFIFDPNFGLDLLQQVQRMADTSRKISVIESDDYIQLKLTYYY
;
A
#
# COMPACT_ATOMS: atom_id res chain seq x y z
N MET A 1 -37.99 -10.57 4.80
CA MET A 1 -37.77 -9.12 4.62
C MET A 1 -36.34 -8.82 4.11
N TRP A 2 -35.73 -9.77 3.38
CA TRP A 2 -34.35 -9.71 2.86
C TRP A 2 -34.28 -9.86 1.32
N CYS A 3 -35.41 -10.10 0.64
CA CYS A 3 -35.51 -10.08 -0.82
C CYS A 3 -35.98 -8.72 -1.38
N ALA A 4 -36.17 -7.70 -0.53
CA ALA A 4 -36.77 -6.43 -0.94
C ALA A 4 -35.76 -5.28 -1.13
N LEU A 5 -34.51 -5.42 -0.65
CA LEU A 5 -33.46 -4.43 -0.91
C LEU A 5 -32.66 -4.72 -2.18
N VAL A 6 -32.45 -5.99 -2.53
CA VAL A 6 -31.72 -6.38 -3.76
C VAL A 6 -32.50 -6.01 -5.03
N GLY A 7 -33.84 -5.96 -4.97
CA GLY A 7 -34.68 -5.51 -6.10
C GLY A 7 -34.92 -4.00 -6.18
N ALA A 8 -34.48 -3.21 -5.20
CA ALA A 8 -34.76 -1.77 -5.16
C ALA A 8 -33.63 -0.91 -5.77
N CYS A 9 -32.41 -1.43 -5.86
CA CYS A 9 -31.31 -0.78 -6.56
C CYS A 9 -31.33 -1.00 -8.09
N SER A 10 -32.12 -1.96 -8.60
CA SER A 10 -32.16 -2.31 -10.03
C SER A 10 -33.29 -1.68 -10.84
N SER A 11 -34.02 -0.69 -10.31
CA SER A 11 -35.07 0.00 -11.10
C SER A 11 -34.96 1.52 -11.08
N ASN A 12 -34.51 2.12 -9.98
CA ASN A 12 -34.38 3.58 -9.89
C ASN A 12 -32.99 4.11 -10.28
N ALA A 13 -31.92 3.29 -10.18
CA ALA A 13 -30.61 3.65 -10.73
C ALA A 13 -30.60 3.59 -12.28
N HIS A 14 -31.43 2.73 -12.87
CA HIS A 14 -31.62 2.63 -14.32
C HIS A 14 -32.13 3.95 -14.95
N ALA A 15 -33.00 4.68 -14.26
CA ALA A 15 -33.70 5.83 -14.85
C ALA A 15 -32.84 7.10 -15.04
N VAL A 16 -31.66 7.18 -14.42
CA VAL A 16 -30.76 8.36 -14.52
C VAL A 16 -29.67 8.14 -15.58
N LEU A 17 -29.32 6.89 -15.89
CA LEU A 17 -28.21 6.53 -16.77
C LEU A 17 -28.65 5.88 -18.11
N GLU A 18 -29.95 5.65 -18.29
CA GLU A 18 -30.57 5.03 -19.48
C GLU A 18 -30.05 5.54 -20.84
N PRO A 19 -29.82 6.85 -21.08
CA PRO A 19 -29.44 7.30 -22.42
C PRO A 19 -28.01 6.93 -22.86
N ILE A 20 -27.13 6.51 -21.93
CA ILE A 20 -25.69 6.27 -22.20
C ILE A 20 -25.34 4.77 -22.13
N LEU A 21 -26.20 3.94 -21.50
CA LEU A 21 -25.88 2.56 -21.12
C LEU A 21 -26.54 1.44 -21.96
N GLU A 22 -27.30 1.77 -23.01
CA GLU A 22 -28.10 0.77 -23.77
C GLU A 22 -27.27 -0.22 -24.61
N HIS A 23 -25.95 -0.05 -24.74
CA HIS A 23 -25.10 -0.83 -25.65
C HIS A 23 -23.86 -1.48 -25.04
N GLY A 24 -23.58 -1.26 -23.75
CA GLY A 24 -22.45 -1.88 -23.08
C GLY A 24 -22.80 -3.18 -22.36
N GLU A 25 -21.75 -3.90 -21.98
CA GLU A 25 -21.80 -5.13 -21.21
C GLU A 25 -21.64 -4.81 -19.72
N TRP A 26 -22.41 -5.51 -18.90
CA TRP A 26 -22.28 -5.45 -17.45
C TRP A 26 -21.77 -6.78 -16.92
N SER A 27 -20.80 -6.71 -16.01
CA SER A 27 -20.44 -7.82 -15.13
C SER A 27 -20.48 -7.35 -13.69
N ALA A 28 -20.67 -8.28 -12.75
CA ALA A 28 -20.65 -7.96 -11.33
C ALA A 28 -19.96 -9.04 -10.51
N GLU A 29 -19.44 -8.63 -9.36
CA GLU A 29 -18.86 -9.53 -8.38
C GLU A 29 -19.34 -9.20 -6.96
N THR A 30 -19.46 -10.25 -6.16
CA THR A 30 -19.74 -10.16 -4.73
C THR A 30 -18.70 -10.97 -3.98
N GLY A 31 -17.89 -10.28 -3.18
CA GLY A 31 -16.88 -10.87 -2.31
C GLY A 31 -17.35 -10.97 -0.88
N LEU A 32 -17.09 -12.11 -0.24
CA LEU A 32 -17.15 -12.27 1.21
C LEU A 32 -15.74 -12.44 1.73
N GLU A 33 -15.35 -11.60 2.68
CA GLU A 33 -14.05 -11.64 3.32
C GLU A 33 -14.21 -12.02 4.79
N TYR A 34 -13.33 -12.90 5.25
CA TYR A 34 -13.20 -13.23 6.66
C TYR A 34 -11.73 -13.34 7.02
N ARG A 35 -11.30 -12.57 8.01
CA ARG A 35 -9.94 -12.57 8.54
C ARG A 35 -9.97 -12.97 10.00
N TYR A 36 -9.10 -13.90 10.38
CA TYR A 36 -8.88 -14.35 11.74
C TYR A 36 -7.46 -14.04 12.17
N PHE A 37 -7.32 -13.31 13.27
CA PHE A 37 -6.05 -13.02 13.93
C PHE A 37 -5.83 -14.00 15.08
N LYS A 38 -4.63 -14.54 15.16
CA LYS A 38 -4.25 -15.52 16.18
C LYS A 38 -4.35 -14.96 17.60
N ASP A 39 -3.94 -13.71 17.78
CA ASP A 39 -3.87 -13.02 19.08
C ASP A 39 -4.86 -11.85 19.15
N PRO A 40 -5.40 -11.52 20.34
CA PRO A 40 -6.19 -10.30 20.56
C PRO A 40 -5.46 -9.05 20.10
N GLY A 41 -6.19 -8.01 19.70
CA GLY A 41 -5.55 -6.76 19.29
C GLY A 41 -4.93 -6.06 20.48
N GLU A 42 -3.75 -5.49 20.29
CA GLU A 42 -2.96 -4.81 21.32
C GLU A 42 -3.76 -3.71 22.06
N PHE A 43 -4.70 -3.07 21.36
CA PHE A 43 -5.57 -2.00 21.88
C PHE A 43 -7.03 -2.45 22.05
N GLY A 44 -7.28 -3.77 22.14
CA GLY A 44 -8.62 -4.34 22.34
C GLY A 44 -9.38 -4.66 21.05
N GLN A 45 -8.72 -4.59 19.89
CA GLN A 45 -9.35 -4.89 18.61
C GLN A 45 -9.72 -6.37 18.48
N SER A 46 -10.76 -6.64 17.68
CA SER A 46 -11.29 -7.98 17.45
C SER A 46 -10.27 -8.92 16.81
N GLN A 47 -10.35 -10.21 17.14
CA GLN A 47 -9.65 -11.29 16.43
C GLN A 47 -10.35 -11.71 15.14
N HIS A 48 -11.59 -11.29 14.96
CA HIS A 48 -12.43 -11.66 13.83
C HIS A 48 -12.82 -10.41 13.08
N ALA A 49 -12.47 -10.34 11.79
CA ALA A 49 -12.93 -9.33 10.86
C ALA A 49 -13.68 -9.98 9.70
N ALA A 50 -14.74 -9.35 9.24
CA ALA A 50 -15.54 -9.79 8.12
C ALA A 50 -16.01 -8.59 7.32
N ALA A 51 -16.03 -8.75 5.99
CA ALA A 51 -16.52 -7.72 5.09
C ALA A 51 -17.29 -8.31 3.93
N VAL A 52 -18.16 -7.48 3.35
CA VAL A 52 -18.83 -7.74 2.07
C VAL A 52 -18.36 -6.72 1.07
N ARG A 53 -17.84 -7.21 -0.06
CA ARG A 53 -17.38 -6.42 -1.20
C ARG A 53 -18.38 -6.55 -2.34
N LEU A 54 -18.79 -5.44 -2.92
CA LEU A 54 -19.65 -5.39 -4.10
C LEU A 54 -18.95 -4.55 -5.17
N SER A 55 -18.79 -5.10 -6.36
CA SER A 55 -18.27 -4.38 -7.51
C SER A 55 -19.11 -4.71 -8.73
N ALA A 56 -19.28 -3.73 -9.60
CA ALA A 56 -19.84 -3.92 -10.93
C ALA A 56 -18.89 -3.30 -11.94
N GLU A 57 -18.94 -3.77 -13.18
CA GLU A 57 -18.19 -3.21 -14.29
C GLU A 57 -19.15 -3.02 -15.45
N TYR A 58 -19.16 -1.80 -15.98
CA TYR A 58 -19.75 -1.48 -17.26
C TYR A 58 -18.65 -1.26 -18.28
N PHE A 59 -18.72 -1.98 -19.38
CA PHE A 59 -17.80 -1.83 -20.51
C PHE A 59 -18.56 -1.55 -21.80
N THR A 60 -18.09 -0.60 -22.58
CA THR A 60 -18.59 -0.40 -23.95
C THR A 60 -17.46 0.05 -24.87
N SER A 61 -17.56 -0.35 -26.13
CA SER A 61 -16.70 0.15 -27.20
C SER A 61 -17.53 0.73 -28.34
N TRP A 62 -16.95 1.68 -29.07
CA TRP A 62 -17.55 2.26 -30.27
C TRP A 62 -16.47 2.73 -31.26
N ASN A 63 -16.89 3.23 -32.42
CA ASN A 63 -16.00 3.63 -33.52
C ASN A 63 -15.02 2.52 -33.93
N ASP A 64 -15.56 1.33 -34.24
CA ASP A 64 -14.75 0.16 -34.62
C ASP A 64 -13.67 -0.19 -33.56
N ASP A 65 -14.08 -0.16 -32.29
CA ASP A 65 -13.25 -0.42 -31.10
C ASP A 65 -12.09 0.55 -30.87
N MET A 66 -12.07 1.70 -31.57
CA MET A 66 -11.10 2.76 -31.32
C MET A 66 -11.39 3.55 -30.04
N ASP A 67 -12.65 3.58 -29.59
CA ASP A 67 -13.04 4.22 -28.35
C ASP A 67 -13.60 3.18 -27.37
N LEU A 68 -13.09 3.20 -26.15
CA LEU A 68 -13.48 2.29 -25.07
C LEU A 68 -13.85 3.09 -23.83
N PHE A 69 -14.86 2.64 -23.10
CA PHE A 69 -15.21 3.19 -21.80
C PHE A 69 -15.47 2.09 -20.78
N THR A 70 -14.80 2.19 -19.64
CA THR A 70 -14.99 1.32 -18.48
C THR A 70 -15.44 2.14 -17.28
N PHE A 71 -16.46 1.65 -16.56
CA PHE A 71 -16.90 2.21 -15.28
C PHE A 71 -17.05 1.10 -14.25
N ARG A 72 -16.27 1.20 -13.16
CA ARG A 72 -16.21 0.21 -12.08
C ARG A 72 -16.52 0.84 -10.72
N PRO A 73 -17.80 0.93 -10.32
CA PRO A 73 -18.18 1.31 -8.96
C PRO A 73 -17.87 0.17 -7.98
N TYR A 74 -17.47 0.55 -6.77
CA TYR A 74 -17.03 -0.34 -5.72
C TYR A 74 -17.64 0.06 -4.37
N LEU A 75 -18.06 -0.93 -3.59
CA LEU A 75 -18.57 -0.75 -2.23
C LEU A 75 -18.00 -1.85 -1.34
N LEU A 76 -17.31 -1.46 -0.27
CA LEU A 76 -16.94 -2.35 0.82
C LEU A 76 -17.76 -2.02 2.06
N LEU A 77 -18.33 -3.04 2.69
CA LEU A 77 -19.02 -2.97 3.96
C LEU A 77 -18.28 -3.85 4.97
N ASP A 78 -17.60 -3.24 5.91
CA ASP A 78 -16.87 -3.94 6.98
C ASP A 78 -17.70 -3.97 8.26
N PHE A 79 -17.63 -5.09 9.00
CA PHE A 79 -18.42 -5.28 10.21
C PHE A 79 -17.68 -4.93 11.50
N GLN A 80 -16.40 -4.55 11.42
CA GLN A 80 -15.52 -4.28 12.55
C GLN A 80 -15.01 -2.85 12.54
N ASP A 81 -14.59 -2.36 11.37
CA ASP A 81 -13.97 -1.05 11.22
C ASP A 81 -14.79 -0.15 10.29
N SER A 82 -15.29 0.96 10.84
CA SER A 82 -16.08 1.91 10.05
C SER A 82 -15.27 2.63 8.98
N GLU A 83 -13.96 2.86 9.19
CA GLU A 83 -13.10 3.52 8.19
C GLU A 83 -12.93 2.67 6.94
N ARG A 84 -13.02 1.35 7.09
CA ARG A 84 -12.97 0.41 5.98
C ARG A 84 -14.26 0.41 5.15
N THR A 85 -15.39 0.84 5.71
CA THR A 85 -16.66 0.88 4.99
C THR A 85 -16.74 2.10 4.08
N HIS A 86 -16.60 1.88 2.76
CA HIS A 86 -16.56 2.98 1.81
C HIS A 86 -17.12 2.63 0.44
N PHE A 87 -17.51 3.67 -0.30
CA PHE A 87 -17.83 3.61 -1.72
C PHE A 87 -16.72 4.31 -2.50
N ASP A 88 -16.23 3.69 -3.57
CA ASP A 88 -15.22 4.26 -4.46
C ASP A 88 -15.59 4.03 -5.93
N ILE A 89 -15.09 4.89 -6.81
CA ILE A 89 -15.08 4.64 -8.24
C ILE A 89 -13.67 4.16 -8.58
N ARG A 90 -13.50 2.85 -8.65
CA ARG A 90 -12.20 2.21 -8.92
C ARG A 90 -11.70 2.53 -10.31
N GLU A 91 -12.64 2.57 -11.26
CA GLU A 91 -12.35 2.99 -12.63
C GLU A 91 -13.52 3.78 -13.23
N ALA A 92 -13.18 4.83 -13.96
CA ALA A 92 -14.08 5.56 -14.85
C ALA A 92 -13.22 6.10 -15.98
N LEU A 93 -12.91 5.25 -16.95
CA LEU A 93 -11.83 5.46 -17.90
C LEU A 93 -12.37 5.45 -19.33
N TRP A 94 -12.09 6.52 -20.07
CA TRP A 94 -12.22 6.53 -21.52
C TRP A 94 -10.85 6.38 -22.17
N ILE A 95 -10.78 5.54 -23.20
CA ILE A 95 -9.58 5.31 -24.00
C ILE A 95 -9.91 5.59 -25.46
N HIS A 96 -9.03 6.32 -26.15
CA HIS A 96 -9.04 6.47 -27.60
C HIS A 96 -7.74 5.93 -28.20
N VAL A 97 -7.87 5.00 -29.14
CA VAL A 97 -6.75 4.36 -29.84
C VAL A 97 -6.62 4.98 -31.24
N GLY A 98 -5.48 5.64 -31.49
CA GLY A 98 -5.08 6.13 -32.80
C GLY A 98 -4.13 5.16 -33.52
N GLU A 99 -3.51 5.62 -34.63
CA GLU A 99 -2.56 4.78 -35.40
C GLU A 99 -1.27 4.50 -34.63
N ASP A 100 -0.64 5.54 -34.07
CA ASP A 100 0.65 5.48 -33.37
C ASP A 100 0.57 6.14 -31.97
N TRP A 101 -0.63 6.28 -31.42
CA TRP A 101 -0.85 6.88 -30.09
C TRP A 101 -2.14 6.38 -29.45
N GLU A 102 -2.22 6.54 -28.14
CA GLU A 102 -3.40 6.24 -27.34
C GLU A 102 -3.60 7.34 -26.30
N LEU A 103 -4.85 7.76 -26.07
CA LEU A 103 -5.21 8.71 -25.03
C LEU A 103 -6.13 8.05 -24.02
N ARG A 104 -5.74 8.09 -22.76
CA ARG A 104 -6.52 7.63 -21.60
C ARG A 104 -6.94 8.83 -20.79
N SER A 105 -8.22 8.98 -20.49
CA SER A 105 -8.73 10.06 -19.65
C SER A 105 -9.81 9.56 -18.72
N GLY A 106 -9.65 9.84 -17.43
CA GLY A 106 -10.57 9.34 -16.42
C GLY A 106 -9.89 9.05 -15.09
N VAL A 107 -10.48 8.16 -14.31
CA VAL A 107 -9.91 7.64 -13.06
C VAL A 107 -9.51 6.19 -13.30
N THR A 108 -8.25 5.84 -13.06
CA THR A 108 -7.77 4.46 -13.22
C THR A 108 -6.53 4.20 -12.37
N ARG A 109 -6.13 2.93 -12.26
CA ARG A 109 -4.89 2.50 -11.62
C ARG A 109 -3.84 2.21 -12.70
N VAL A 110 -2.63 2.67 -12.47
CA VAL A 110 -1.46 2.43 -13.31
C VAL A 110 -0.42 1.72 -12.45
N PHE A 111 0.23 0.70 -13.00
CA PHE A 111 1.28 -0.04 -12.33
C PHE A 111 2.59 0.10 -13.09
N TRP A 112 3.64 0.51 -12.39
CA TRP A 112 5.01 0.51 -12.89
C TRP A 112 5.86 -0.39 -12.01
N GLY A 113 6.73 -1.19 -12.61
CA GLY A 113 7.59 -2.10 -11.87
C GLY A 113 7.67 -3.47 -12.50
N LYS A 114 8.63 -4.24 -12.01
CA LYS A 114 9.04 -5.56 -12.44
C LYS A 114 9.28 -6.50 -11.25
N THR A 115 9.71 -5.97 -10.10
CA THR A 115 10.03 -6.76 -8.90
C THR A 115 8.76 -7.19 -8.13
N GLU A 116 8.91 -8.14 -7.23
CA GLU A 116 7.80 -8.91 -6.63
C GLU A 116 7.46 -8.45 -5.20
N PHE A 117 8.44 -8.04 -4.39
CA PHE A 117 8.20 -7.64 -2.99
C PHE A 117 8.00 -6.12 -2.81
N ILE A 118 8.61 -5.31 -3.68
CA ILE A 118 8.44 -3.85 -3.71
C ILE A 118 8.59 -3.33 -5.12
N ASN A 119 7.80 -2.32 -5.49
CA ASN A 119 7.92 -1.62 -6.77
C ASN A 119 8.29 -0.16 -6.51
N LEU A 120 9.59 0.13 -6.56
CA LEU A 120 10.14 1.45 -6.22
C LEU A 120 9.71 2.52 -7.22
N VAL A 121 9.59 2.14 -8.49
CA VAL A 121 9.22 3.07 -9.56
C VAL A 121 7.72 3.40 -9.54
N ASP A 122 6.89 2.64 -8.81
CA ASP A 122 5.44 2.79 -8.81
C ASP A 122 4.94 3.96 -7.95
N VAL A 123 4.78 5.13 -8.58
CA VAL A 123 4.52 6.40 -7.88
C VAL A 123 3.20 7.08 -8.27
N ILE A 124 2.50 6.61 -9.30
CA ILE A 124 1.32 7.31 -9.83
C ILE A 124 0.15 7.27 -8.84
N ASN A 125 -0.19 6.07 -8.39
CA ASN A 125 -1.37 5.82 -7.56
C ASN A 125 -1.02 5.76 -6.08
N GLN A 126 -1.87 6.36 -5.25
CA GLN A 126 -1.79 6.29 -3.78
C GLN A 126 -2.21 4.92 -3.28
N GLN A 127 -1.58 4.43 -2.20
CA GLN A 127 -2.02 3.21 -1.49
C GLN A 127 -3.39 3.34 -0.84
N ASP A 128 -4.11 2.22 -0.76
CA ASP A 128 -5.42 2.05 -0.15
C ASP A 128 -5.37 1.02 0.98
N LEU A 129 -4.79 1.40 2.14
CA LEU A 129 -4.54 0.47 3.25
C LEU A 129 -5.82 -0.06 3.91
N VAL A 130 -6.99 0.53 3.64
CA VAL A 130 -8.25 -0.05 4.14
C VAL A 130 -8.67 -1.26 3.31
N ASP A 131 -8.30 -1.31 2.03
CA ASP A 131 -8.61 -2.44 1.15
C ASP A 131 -7.56 -3.55 1.18
N GLY A 132 -6.27 -3.19 1.32
CA GLY A 132 -5.15 -4.11 1.47
C GLY A 132 -3.79 -3.44 1.27
N ASP A 133 -2.71 -4.12 1.66
CA ASP A 133 -1.36 -3.56 1.67
C ASP A 133 -0.84 -3.22 0.25
N ASP A 134 -1.25 -4.01 -0.74
CA ASP A 134 -0.89 -3.83 -2.17
C ASP A 134 -2.00 -3.13 -2.98
N GLU A 135 -3.13 -2.79 -2.35
CA GLU A 135 -4.23 -2.10 -3.04
C GLU A 135 -3.93 -0.62 -3.20
N LYS A 136 -4.43 -0.04 -4.30
CA LYS A 136 -4.21 1.36 -4.64
C LYS A 136 -5.50 2.09 -5.00
N LEU A 137 -5.55 3.39 -4.75
CA LEU A 137 -6.63 4.25 -5.20
C LEU A 137 -6.50 4.53 -6.70
N GLY A 138 -7.63 4.59 -7.40
CA GLY A 138 -7.65 5.09 -8.78
C GLY A 138 -7.26 6.58 -8.83
N GLN A 139 -6.38 6.95 -9.74
CA GLN A 139 -5.88 8.32 -9.92
C GLN A 139 -6.66 8.98 -11.07
N PRO A 140 -7.31 10.13 -10.84
CA PRO A 140 -7.83 10.96 -11.92
C PRO A 140 -6.66 11.50 -12.76
N MET A 141 -6.71 11.27 -14.07
CA MET A 141 -5.59 11.57 -14.97
C MET A 141 -5.99 11.74 -16.43
N ILE A 142 -5.08 12.37 -17.17
CA ILE A 142 -4.98 12.30 -18.62
C ILE A 142 -3.62 11.69 -18.95
N ASN A 143 -3.60 10.60 -19.70
CA ASN A 143 -2.37 9.97 -20.17
C ASN A 143 -2.37 9.87 -21.70
N LEU A 144 -1.29 10.38 -22.30
CA LEU A 144 -1.01 10.24 -23.72
C LEU A 144 0.15 9.26 -23.87
N SER A 145 -0.11 8.15 -24.54
CA SER A 145 0.89 7.17 -24.93
C SER A 145 1.23 7.34 -26.41
N LEU A 146 2.51 7.44 -26.75
CA LEU A 146 2.99 7.51 -28.14
C LEU A 146 3.80 6.25 -28.45
N VAL A 147 3.42 5.55 -29.51
CA VAL A 147 4.05 4.31 -29.96
C VAL A 147 5.02 4.63 -31.08
N HIS A 148 6.29 4.26 -30.93
CA HIS A 148 7.28 4.43 -31.99
C HIS A 148 8.28 3.26 -31.99
N ASP A 149 8.92 3.00 -33.14
CA ASP A 149 10.04 2.04 -33.28
C ASP A 149 11.17 2.14 -32.23
N TRP A 150 11.35 3.30 -31.59
CA TRP A 150 12.38 3.50 -30.57
C TRP A 150 11.85 3.43 -29.12
N GLY A 151 10.58 3.09 -28.92
CA GLY A 151 9.96 2.84 -27.62
C GLY A 151 8.57 3.45 -27.46
N LEU A 152 7.96 3.19 -26.31
CA LEU A 152 6.71 3.80 -25.88
C LEU A 152 7.01 5.03 -25.03
N PHE A 153 6.31 6.14 -25.29
CA PHE A 153 6.37 7.35 -24.49
C PHE A 153 5.03 7.63 -23.85
N ASP A 154 4.97 7.53 -22.53
CA ASP A 154 3.80 7.86 -21.76
C ASP A 154 3.99 9.21 -21.08
N PHE A 155 3.05 10.12 -21.27
CA PHE A 155 2.96 11.38 -20.55
C PHE A 155 1.70 11.37 -19.70
N TYR A 156 1.81 11.77 -18.44
CA TYR A 156 0.73 11.77 -17.46
C TYR A 156 0.55 13.17 -16.90
N LEU A 157 -0.71 13.62 -16.89
CA LEU A 157 -1.18 14.73 -16.07
C LEU A 157 -2.14 14.16 -15.04
N LEU A 158 -1.80 14.26 -13.76
CA LEU A 158 -2.58 13.72 -12.66
C LEU A 158 -3.38 14.85 -12.05
N LEU A 159 -4.71 14.72 -12.02
CA LEU A 159 -5.61 15.80 -11.67
C LEU A 159 -6.08 15.65 -10.22
N GLY A 160 -5.51 16.45 -9.32
CA GLY A 160 -5.76 16.34 -7.90
C GLY A 160 -5.05 15.14 -7.27
N PHE A 161 -4.95 15.20 -5.95
CA PHE A 161 -4.32 14.20 -5.13
C PHE A 161 -5.36 13.49 -4.26
N ARG A 162 -5.20 12.17 -4.13
CA ARG A 162 -6.00 11.35 -3.21
C ARG A 162 -5.11 10.94 -2.05
N GLU A 163 -5.53 11.25 -0.84
CA GLU A 163 -4.82 10.90 0.38
C GLU A 163 -4.83 9.39 0.63
N ARG A 164 -3.84 8.91 1.39
CA ARG A 164 -3.76 7.51 1.80
C ARG A 164 -4.89 7.22 2.78
N THR A 165 -5.59 6.12 2.60
CA THR A 165 -6.58 5.63 3.57
C THR A 165 -5.89 4.82 4.66
N TYR A 166 -6.42 4.83 5.88
CA TYR A 166 -5.87 4.08 7.01
C TYR A 166 -6.97 3.34 7.75
N PRO A 167 -6.70 2.13 8.29
CA PRO A 167 -7.66 1.48 9.19
C PRO A 167 -7.92 2.32 10.44
N GLY A 168 -9.16 2.30 10.91
CA GLY A 168 -9.63 3.04 12.07
C GLY A 168 -9.24 2.39 13.40
N THR A 169 -9.67 2.99 14.51
CA THR A 169 -9.33 2.54 15.88
C THR A 169 -9.65 1.07 16.16
N ASP A 170 -10.79 0.58 15.65
CA ASP A 170 -11.27 -0.80 15.80
C ASP A 170 -10.65 -1.77 14.76
N GLY A 171 -9.95 -1.23 13.76
CA GLY A 171 -9.25 -1.98 12.72
C GLY A 171 -7.98 -2.69 13.21
N ARG A 172 -7.64 -3.79 12.53
CA ARG A 172 -6.36 -4.51 12.67
C ARG A 172 -5.42 -4.12 11.53
N LEU A 173 -4.13 -4.47 11.64
CA LEU A 173 -3.07 -4.03 10.73
C LEU A 173 -2.93 -2.49 10.67
N ARG A 174 -3.21 -1.82 11.79
CA ARG A 174 -3.11 -0.35 11.92
C ARG A 174 -1.93 0.05 12.77
N THR A 175 -1.42 1.25 12.55
CA THR A 175 -0.42 1.86 13.42
C THR A 175 -0.93 1.90 14.87
N PRO A 176 -0.06 1.71 15.89
CA PRO A 176 -0.45 1.73 17.31
C PRO A 176 -1.24 2.98 17.71
N ILE A 177 -0.80 4.14 17.19
CA ILE A 177 -1.55 5.39 17.26
C ILE A 177 -2.36 5.51 15.96
N PRO A 178 -3.68 5.71 16.00
CA PRO A 178 -4.50 5.91 14.81
C PRO A 178 -4.07 7.14 13.98
N VAL A 179 -4.33 7.11 12.68
CA VAL A 179 -4.06 8.24 11.78
C VAL A 179 -5.33 9.08 11.60
N ASP A 180 -5.19 10.40 11.74
CA ASP A 180 -6.23 11.40 11.50
C ASP A 180 -6.22 11.79 10.02
N THR A 181 -6.88 10.96 9.21
CA THR A 181 -7.03 11.15 7.76
C THR A 181 -7.75 12.44 7.40
N ASP A 182 -8.72 12.88 8.22
CA ASP A 182 -9.55 14.04 7.94
C ASP A 182 -8.82 15.39 8.06
N ASN A 183 -7.65 15.39 8.70
CA ASN A 183 -6.87 16.61 8.97
C ASN A 183 -5.48 16.60 8.34
N ALA A 184 -5.32 15.92 7.20
CA ALA A 184 -4.08 15.89 6.44
C ALA A 184 -3.51 17.30 6.16
N GLN A 185 -2.20 17.45 6.29
CA GLN A 185 -1.48 18.68 6.06
C GLN A 185 -0.63 18.61 4.80
N TYR A 186 -0.30 19.77 4.23
CA TYR A 186 0.48 19.89 3.00
C TYR A 186 1.55 20.97 3.18
N SER A 187 2.73 20.80 2.58
CA SER A 187 3.72 21.89 2.53
C SER A 187 3.26 23.05 1.66
N SER A 188 3.94 24.19 1.81
CA SER A 188 3.57 25.44 1.13
C SER A 188 3.60 25.38 -0.40
N ASP A 189 4.29 24.40 -0.96
CA ASP A 189 4.49 24.19 -2.39
C ASP A 189 3.60 23.09 -2.98
N THR A 190 2.72 22.48 -2.17
CA THR A 190 1.81 21.44 -2.66
C THR A 190 0.42 21.44 -2.01
N GLY A 191 -0.52 20.65 -2.51
CA GLY A 191 -1.88 20.58 -1.99
C GLY A 191 -2.77 19.51 -2.65
N PRO A 192 -3.97 19.29 -2.08
CA PRO A 192 -4.89 18.24 -2.56
C PRO A 192 -5.46 18.48 -3.96
N ASN A 193 -5.38 19.71 -4.48
CA ASN A 193 -5.87 20.09 -5.80
C ASN A 193 -4.75 20.30 -6.82
N ASP A 194 -3.53 19.88 -6.48
CA ASP A 194 -2.39 20.01 -7.38
C ASP A 194 -2.55 19.19 -8.64
N ILE A 195 -1.85 19.62 -9.68
CA ILE A 195 -1.71 18.86 -10.92
C ILE A 195 -0.30 18.34 -10.97
N ASP A 196 -0.14 17.07 -10.62
CA ASP A 196 1.15 16.38 -10.73
C ASP A 196 1.38 15.97 -12.19
N TRP A 197 2.63 15.65 -12.54
CA TRP A 197 2.94 15.10 -13.85
C TRP A 197 3.95 13.98 -13.76
N ALA A 198 3.91 13.11 -14.76
CA ALA A 198 4.90 12.06 -14.91
C ALA A 198 5.18 11.81 -16.39
N ALA A 199 6.36 11.28 -16.69
CA ALA A 199 6.72 10.81 -18.01
C ALA A 199 7.46 9.49 -17.90
N ARG A 200 7.16 8.54 -18.77
CA ARG A 200 7.83 7.24 -18.83
C ARG A 200 8.21 6.92 -20.27
N TRP A 201 9.43 6.44 -20.45
CA TRP A 201 9.89 5.83 -21.69
C TRP A 201 10.22 4.38 -21.42
N GLN A 202 9.75 3.48 -22.27
CA GLN A 202 10.10 2.06 -22.18
C GLN A 202 10.38 1.47 -23.54
N ARG A 203 11.34 0.54 -23.61
CA ARG A 203 11.71 -0.12 -24.86
C ARG A 203 12.44 -1.45 -24.62
N PRO A 204 12.19 -2.48 -25.45
CA PRO A 204 13.13 -3.58 -25.62
C PRO A 204 14.45 -3.07 -26.25
N LEU A 205 15.56 -3.25 -25.53
CA LEU A 205 16.90 -2.92 -26.02
C LEU A 205 17.42 -4.01 -26.97
N ASN A 206 17.02 -5.27 -26.76
CA ASN A 206 17.27 -6.43 -27.59
C ASN A 206 16.24 -7.54 -27.27
N ASP A 207 16.42 -8.75 -27.81
CA ASP A 207 15.50 -9.89 -27.63
C ASP A 207 15.34 -10.37 -26.17
N TYR A 208 16.23 -9.95 -25.26
CA TYR A 208 16.27 -10.42 -23.88
C TYR A 208 16.15 -9.31 -22.84
N VAL A 209 16.48 -8.06 -23.19
CA VAL A 209 16.55 -6.94 -22.24
C VAL A 209 15.51 -5.88 -22.57
N GLU A 210 14.68 -5.56 -21.58
CA GLU A 210 13.79 -4.40 -21.56
C GLU A 210 14.32 -3.34 -20.58
N MET A 211 14.11 -2.08 -20.92
CA MET A 211 14.46 -0.94 -20.08
C MET A 211 13.31 0.06 -20.04
N GLY A 212 13.10 0.62 -18.86
CA GLY A 212 12.26 1.79 -18.66
C GLY A 212 12.98 2.90 -17.89
N LEU A 213 12.60 4.13 -18.20
CA LEU A 213 13.02 5.35 -17.52
C LEU A 213 11.77 6.15 -17.16
N SER A 214 11.67 6.61 -15.93
CA SER A 214 10.52 7.40 -15.47
C SER A 214 10.94 8.68 -14.77
N LEU A 215 10.11 9.69 -14.90
CA LEU A 215 10.17 10.97 -14.21
C LEU A 215 8.82 11.22 -13.56
N PHE A 216 8.82 11.69 -12.34
CA PHE A 216 7.62 12.09 -11.60
C PHE A 216 7.92 13.38 -10.83
N SER A 217 6.93 14.27 -10.77
CA SER A 217 6.99 15.51 -9.99
C SER A 217 5.58 15.84 -9.52
N GLY A 218 5.39 15.85 -8.20
CA GLY A 218 4.07 16.04 -7.59
C GLY A 218 4.04 15.74 -6.10
N VAL A 219 2.84 15.62 -5.54
CA VAL A 219 2.63 15.25 -4.13
C VAL A 219 3.27 13.89 -3.84
N ASP A 220 4.00 13.75 -2.74
CA ASP A 220 4.57 12.47 -2.33
C ASP A 220 3.47 11.48 -1.93
N ARG A 221 3.59 10.22 -2.36
CA ARG A 221 2.64 9.14 -2.03
C ARG A 221 2.97 8.49 -0.69
N GLU A 222 4.07 8.91 -0.07
CA GLU A 222 4.53 8.50 1.25
C GLU A 222 4.46 9.70 2.22
N PRO A 223 3.32 9.91 2.93
CA PRO A 223 3.26 10.99 3.91
C PRO A 223 4.19 10.69 5.09
N TRP A 224 4.74 11.74 5.66
CA TRP A 224 5.26 11.70 7.03
C TRP A 224 4.15 12.12 7.98
N TYR A 225 4.36 11.95 9.27
CA TYR A 225 3.31 12.25 10.23
C TYR A 225 3.79 13.15 11.36
N SER A 226 2.85 13.94 11.86
CA SER A 226 2.99 14.79 13.02
C SER A 226 2.00 14.33 14.08
N PHE A 227 2.25 14.66 15.34
CA PHE A 227 1.32 14.36 16.42
C PHE A 227 0.26 15.45 16.52
N ASN A 228 -0.99 15.09 16.77
CA ASN A 228 -2.09 16.06 16.93
C ASN A 228 -2.02 16.89 18.22
N PHE A 229 -1.09 16.57 19.13
CA PHE A 229 -0.92 17.19 20.45
C PHE A 229 -2.12 17.06 21.39
N ASP A 230 -2.98 16.06 21.15
CA ASP A 230 -4.08 15.68 22.05
C ASP A 230 -3.70 14.37 22.76
N LEU A 231 -3.40 14.45 24.05
CA LEU A 231 -3.03 13.27 24.86
C LEU A 231 -4.24 12.43 25.29
N ASP A 232 -5.44 13.02 25.28
CA ASP A 232 -6.68 12.30 25.62
C ASP A 232 -7.18 11.49 24.40
N ASN A 233 -6.90 11.97 23.19
CA ASN A 233 -7.17 11.28 21.93
C ASN A 233 -5.95 11.36 20.99
N PRO A 234 -4.89 10.57 21.23
CA PRO A 234 -3.66 10.64 20.46
C PRO A 234 -3.89 10.18 19.02
N MET A 235 -3.53 11.04 18.06
CA MET A 235 -3.60 10.73 16.63
C MET A 235 -2.38 11.23 15.88
N LEU A 236 -2.09 10.55 14.77
CA LEU A 236 -1.07 10.91 13.80
C LEU A 236 -1.70 11.69 12.66
N VAL A 237 -1.25 12.91 12.42
CA VAL A 237 -1.70 13.71 11.29
C VAL A 237 -0.77 13.45 10.11
N PRO A 238 -1.26 12.96 8.95
CA PRO A 238 -0.43 12.78 7.77
C PRO A 238 -0.08 14.14 7.16
N ASN A 239 1.14 14.27 6.67
CA ASN A 239 1.67 15.49 6.10
C ASN A 239 2.32 15.16 4.75
N TYR A 240 1.86 15.83 3.71
CA TYR A 240 2.28 15.62 2.34
C TYR A 240 3.24 16.72 1.87
N HIS A 241 4.19 16.34 1.04
CA HIS A 241 5.20 17.22 0.48
C HIS A 241 5.31 17.06 -1.03
N HIS A 242 5.84 18.09 -1.71
CA HIS A 242 6.24 17.94 -3.10
C HIS A 242 7.50 17.06 -3.19
N LYS A 243 7.54 16.18 -4.19
CA LYS A 243 8.65 15.29 -4.49
C LYS A 243 8.91 15.24 -6.00
N ASP A 244 10.19 15.21 -6.34
CA ASP A 244 10.68 14.88 -7.67
C ASP A 244 11.37 13.50 -7.63
N GLN A 245 11.05 12.62 -8.57
CA GLN A 245 11.58 11.26 -8.64
C GLN A 245 12.06 10.93 -10.05
N LEU A 246 13.28 10.39 -10.15
CA LEU A 246 13.83 9.74 -11.34
C LEU A 246 13.84 8.23 -11.10
N GLY A 247 13.27 7.45 -12.01
CA GLY A 247 13.24 6.00 -11.94
C GLY A 247 13.93 5.33 -13.11
N VAL A 248 14.52 4.16 -12.84
CA VAL A 248 15.08 3.23 -13.84
C VAL A 248 14.56 1.85 -13.54
N GLU A 249 14.15 1.13 -14.57
CA GLU A 249 13.79 -0.29 -14.50
C GLU A 249 14.49 -1.07 -15.62
N LEU A 250 14.96 -2.28 -15.30
CA LEU A 250 15.57 -3.21 -16.25
C LEU A 250 15.02 -4.60 -16.01
N GLU A 251 14.77 -5.32 -17.09
CA GLU A 251 14.35 -6.71 -17.05
C GLU A 251 15.13 -7.50 -18.10
N PHE A 252 15.76 -8.60 -17.68
CA PHE A 252 16.44 -9.55 -18.54
C PHE A 252 15.76 -10.92 -18.46
N LEU A 253 15.33 -11.47 -19.59
CA LEU A 253 14.67 -12.77 -19.68
C LEU A 253 15.46 -13.71 -20.58
N TYR A 254 15.86 -14.88 -20.09
CA TYR A 254 16.57 -15.89 -20.88
C TYR A 254 16.40 -17.32 -20.36
N GLU A 255 15.86 -18.23 -21.17
CA GLU A 255 15.74 -19.68 -20.88
C GLU A 255 15.21 -20.00 -19.46
N GLY A 256 14.21 -19.25 -18.99
CA GLY A 256 13.58 -19.42 -17.67
C GLY A 256 14.19 -18.57 -16.54
N TRP A 257 15.33 -17.91 -16.78
CA TRP A 257 15.85 -16.88 -15.89
C TRP A 257 15.15 -15.55 -16.14
N ALA A 258 14.80 -14.87 -15.04
CA ALA A 258 14.51 -13.44 -15.06
C ALA A 258 15.49 -12.73 -14.11
N VAL A 259 16.07 -11.62 -14.56
CA VAL A 259 16.83 -10.70 -13.69
C VAL A 259 16.19 -9.34 -13.83
N LYS A 260 15.72 -8.81 -12.71
CA LYS A 260 14.94 -7.58 -12.62
C LYS A 260 15.72 -6.59 -11.77
N PHE A 261 15.65 -5.32 -12.13
CA PHE A 261 16.28 -4.25 -11.37
C PHE A 261 15.38 -3.02 -11.42
N GLU A 262 15.16 -2.40 -10.28
CA GLU A 262 14.54 -1.08 -10.18
C GLU A 262 15.41 -0.18 -9.31
N ALA A 263 15.48 1.10 -9.65
CA ALA A 263 16.08 2.10 -8.79
C ALA A 263 15.41 3.44 -8.95
N VAL A 264 15.39 4.21 -7.87
CA VAL A 264 14.87 5.57 -7.83
C VAL A 264 15.86 6.51 -7.16
N GLY A 265 15.93 7.74 -7.66
CA GLY A 265 16.52 8.88 -6.99
C GLY A 265 15.43 9.91 -6.71
N VAL A 266 15.33 10.34 -5.46
CA VAL A 266 14.24 11.18 -4.97
C VAL A 266 14.80 12.45 -4.34
N SER A 267 14.15 13.57 -4.63
CA SER A 267 14.46 14.88 -4.04
C SER A 267 13.16 15.56 -3.60
N SER A 268 13.15 16.09 -2.39
CA SER A 268 12.07 16.89 -1.82
C SER A 268 12.67 17.98 -0.92
N ALA A 269 11.84 18.92 -0.47
CA ALA A 269 12.27 19.91 0.52
C ALA A 269 12.67 19.30 1.88
N ARG A 270 12.24 18.05 2.15
CA ARG A 270 12.46 17.34 3.41
C ARG A 270 13.64 16.40 3.34
N GLU A 271 13.69 15.57 2.30
CA GLU A 271 14.67 14.49 2.16
C GLU A 271 15.15 14.32 0.72
N GLU A 272 16.39 13.87 0.60
CA GLU A 272 17.03 13.41 -0.64
C GLU A 272 17.54 12.00 -0.39
N TYR A 273 17.13 11.04 -1.22
CA TYR A 273 17.53 9.64 -1.06
C TYR A 273 17.55 8.89 -2.38
N TRP A 274 18.11 7.69 -2.36
CA TRP A 274 17.97 6.73 -3.45
C TRP A 274 17.64 5.35 -2.87
N ALA A 275 16.91 4.57 -3.64
CA ALA A 275 16.61 3.19 -3.31
C ALA A 275 16.78 2.31 -4.56
N ALA A 276 17.12 1.04 -4.35
CA ALA A 276 17.25 0.07 -5.43
C ALA A 276 16.81 -1.32 -4.98
N VAL A 277 16.26 -2.09 -5.92
CA VAL A 277 15.94 -3.50 -5.75
C VAL A 277 16.47 -4.30 -6.94
N THR A 278 17.08 -5.46 -6.66
CA THR A 278 17.51 -6.42 -7.68
C THR A 278 16.86 -7.76 -7.41
N GLY A 279 16.06 -8.24 -8.36
CA GLY A 279 15.39 -9.54 -8.33
C GLY A 279 16.04 -10.56 -9.27
N ILE A 280 16.15 -11.81 -8.83
CA ILE A 280 16.54 -12.95 -9.65
C ILE A 280 15.47 -14.01 -9.51
N GLU A 281 14.98 -14.50 -10.65
CA GLU A 281 14.01 -15.57 -10.71
C GLU A 281 14.50 -16.71 -11.59
N TYR A 282 14.08 -17.92 -11.24
CA TYR A 282 14.25 -19.08 -12.10
C TYR A 282 13.00 -19.94 -12.11
N SER A 283 12.49 -20.18 -13.32
CA SER A 283 11.27 -20.95 -13.55
C SER A 283 11.58 -22.37 -14.00
N PHE A 284 11.15 -23.34 -13.20
CA PHE A 284 11.12 -24.76 -13.52
C PHE A 284 9.77 -25.11 -14.15
N TYR A 285 9.79 -25.42 -15.44
CA TYR A 285 8.59 -25.80 -16.17
C TYR A 285 8.34 -27.30 -16.13
N GLY A 286 7.07 -27.69 -15.96
CA GLY A 286 6.64 -29.10 -15.97
C GLY A 286 7.32 -29.94 -14.88
N LEU A 287 7.31 -29.43 -13.65
CA LEU A 287 7.97 -30.03 -12.49
C LEU A 287 7.55 -31.51 -12.33
N PHE A 288 8.54 -32.39 -12.22
CA PHE A 288 8.35 -33.84 -12.13
C PHE A 288 7.51 -34.47 -13.26
N GLY A 289 7.48 -33.85 -14.45
CA GLY A 289 6.70 -34.33 -15.59
C GLY A 289 5.20 -34.07 -15.47
N THR A 290 4.80 -33.14 -14.59
CA THR A 290 3.42 -32.65 -14.47
C THR A 290 3.22 -31.38 -15.30
N ASN A 291 2.04 -30.77 -15.21
CA ASN A 291 1.79 -29.42 -15.77
C ASN A 291 2.15 -28.31 -14.78
N ILE A 292 2.67 -28.63 -13.60
CA ILE A 292 2.96 -27.65 -12.55
C ILE A 292 4.27 -26.94 -12.90
N ASP A 293 4.22 -25.62 -12.95
CA ASP A 293 5.40 -24.77 -13.06
C ASP A 293 5.73 -24.19 -11.68
N MET A 294 7.03 -24.02 -11.41
CA MET A 294 7.52 -23.46 -10.16
C MET A 294 8.54 -22.37 -10.44
N THR A 295 8.34 -21.17 -9.93
CA THR A 295 9.30 -20.07 -10.01
C THR A 295 9.89 -19.81 -8.64
N LEU A 296 11.21 -19.85 -8.53
CA LEU A 296 11.93 -19.36 -7.34
C LEU A 296 12.26 -17.89 -7.54
N ILE A 297 12.05 -17.08 -6.50
CA ILE A 297 12.23 -15.63 -6.51
C ILE A 297 13.23 -15.27 -5.41
N THR A 298 14.17 -14.39 -5.69
CA THR A 298 15.03 -13.78 -4.67
C THR A 298 15.26 -12.33 -4.99
N GLU A 299 14.98 -11.44 -4.05
CA GLU A 299 15.14 -9.99 -4.20
C GLU A 299 16.03 -9.42 -3.11
N PHE A 300 16.90 -8.50 -3.51
CA PHE A 300 17.76 -7.74 -2.61
C PHE A 300 17.36 -6.27 -2.69
N MET A 301 16.99 -5.71 -1.55
CA MET A 301 16.46 -4.35 -1.45
C MET A 301 17.43 -3.48 -0.67
N HIS A 302 17.57 -2.23 -1.09
CA HIS A 302 18.41 -1.25 -0.41
C HIS A 302 17.79 0.15 -0.49
N ASP A 303 17.66 0.84 0.65
CA ASP A 303 17.25 2.23 0.76
C ASP A 303 18.30 3.05 1.52
N SER A 304 18.76 4.15 0.92
CA SER A 304 19.79 4.99 1.52
C SER A 304 19.34 5.77 2.76
N ARG A 305 18.03 5.75 3.07
CA ARG A 305 17.49 6.34 4.31
C ARG A 305 17.84 5.50 5.54
N GLU A 306 18.29 4.25 5.36
CA GLU A 306 18.55 3.31 6.46
C GLU A 306 17.35 3.30 7.43
N ASP A 307 17.57 3.28 8.74
CA ASP A 307 16.50 3.24 9.76
C ASP A 307 15.43 4.35 9.65
N LEU A 308 15.71 5.41 8.89
CA LEU A 308 14.80 6.54 8.67
C LEU A 308 13.82 6.28 7.53
N ALA A 309 13.97 5.20 6.76
CA ALA A 309 12.97 4.87 5.77
C ALA A 309 11.66 4.52 6.49
N PRO A 310 10.50 4.83 5.89
CA PRO A 310 9.22 4.44 6.45
C PRO A 310 8.97 2.92 6.32
N GLY A 311 10.01 2.12 5.97
CA GLY A 311 9.92 0.80 5.35
C GLY A 311 10.70 -0.33 6.04
N TYR A 312 10.38 -1.60 5.75
CA TYR A 312 11.07 -2.80 6.27
C TYR A 312 11.88 -3.44 5.15
N LEU A 313 12.04 -2.73 4.03
CA LEU A 313 12.75 -3.18 2.85
C LEU A 313 13.92 -2.24 2.59
N GLU A 314 14.66 -1.96 3.67
CA GLU A 314 15.79 -1.03 3.71
C GLU A 314 17.11 -1.75 3.40
N HIS A 315 17.28 -2.99 3.87
CA HIS A 315 18.47 -3.84 3.68
C HIS A 315 18.09 -5.32 3.52
N ASP A 316 16.90 -5.56 2.97
CA ASP A 316 16.21 -6.81 3.16
C ASP A 316 16.42 -7.80 2.03
N ILE A 317 16.24 -9.07 2.38
CA ILE A 317 16.27 -10.17 1.44
C ILE A 317 14.88 -10.81 1.40
N GLY A 318 14.24 -10.72 0.24
CA GLY A 318 13.03 -11.44 -0.07
C GLY A 318 13.34 -12.76 -0.76
N ILE A 319 12.77 -13.86 -0.28
CA ILE A 319 12.85 -15.17 -0.92
C ILE A 319 11.43 -15.66 -1.13
N GLY A 320 11.07 -15.97 -2.36
CA GLY A 320 9.73 -16.38 -2.73
C GLY A 320 9.69 -17.65 -3.58
N GLY A 321 8.50 -18.23 -3.66
CA GLY A 321 8.20 -19.35 -4.54
C GLY A 321 6.79 -19.24 -5.07
N ARG A 322 6.62 -19.26 -6.40
CA ARG A 322 5.33 -19.32 -7.08
C ARG A 322 5.13 -20.72 -7.65
N PHE A 323 3.95 -21.30 -7.46
CA PHE A 323 3.52 -22.54 -8.10
C PHE A 323 2.27 -22.26 -8.93
N SER A 324 2.36 -22.53 -10.22
CA SER A 324 1.23 -22.44 -11.15
C SER A 324 0.89 -23.84 -11.62
N PHE A 325 -0.31 -24.31 -11.27
CA PHE A 325 -0.71 -25.69 -11.54
C PHE A 325 -1.16 -25.91 -12.99
N ASN A 326 -1.41 -24.81 -13.72
CA ASN A 326 -1.87 -24.81 -15.11
C ASN A 326 -3.10 -25.73 -15.31
N ASP A 327 -4.04 -25.69 -14.37
CA ASP A 327 -5.30 -26.42 -14.43
C ASP A 327 -6.47 -25.51 -14.88
N GLU A 328 -7.61 -26.12 -15.25
CA GLU A 328 -8.79 -25.37 -15.71
C GLU A 328 -9.42 -24.47 -14.61
N TYR A 329 -8.96 -24.63 -13.37
CA TYR A 329 -9.44 -23.90 -12.20
C TYR A 329 -8.50 -22.73 -11.83
N ASP A 330 -7.44 -22.51 -12.61
CA ASP A 330 -6.46 -21.44 -12.38
C ASP A 330 -5.90 -21.48 -10.95
N THR A 331 -5.42 -22.66 -10.55
CA THR A 331 -4.85 -22.85 -9.22
C THR A 331 -3.44 -22.29 -9.14
N ASN A 332 -3.23 -21.33 -8.24
CA ASN A 332 -1.93 -20.73 -7.98
C ASN A 332 -1.62 -20.71 -6.48
N MET A 333 -0.32 -20.79 -6.16
CA MET A 333 0.21 -20.59 -4.82
C MET A 333 1.43 -19.68 -4.88
N LEU A 334 1.50 -18.72 -3.96
CA LEU A 334 2.67 -17.88 -3.75
C LEU A 334 3.08 -18.00 -2.28
N GLY A 335 4.36 -18.23 -2.03
CA GLY A 335 4.94 -18.15 -0.70
C GLY A 335 6.06 -17.13 -0.70
N GLY A 336 6.11 -16.30 0.33
CA GLY A 336 7.16 -15.30 0.54
C GLY A 336 7.79 -15.45 1.92
N PHE A 337 9.09 -15.20 1.99
CA PHE A 337 9.84 -15.04 3.22
C PHE A 337 10.66 -13.77 3.11
N LEU A 338 10.41 -12.83 4.00
CA LEU A 338 11.18 -11.60 4.14
C LEU A 338 12.07 -11.71 5.36
N TRP A 339 13.32 -11.29 5.22
CA TRP A 339 14.28 -11.27 6.30
C TRP A 339 15.11 -10.00 6.26
N ASP A 340 15.07 -9.28 7.38
CA ASP A 340 15.96 -8.17 7.69
C ASP A 340 17.20 -8.73 8.42
N PRO A 341 18.41 -8.66 7.81
CA PRO A 341 19.62 -9.15 8.44
C PRO A 341 20.13 -8.27 9.60
N ASP A 342 19.76 -6.99 9.66
CA ASP A 342 20.25 -6.04 10.65
C ASP A 342 19.41 -6.09 11.93
N THR A 343 18.09 -6.12 11.79
CA THR A 343 17.17 -6.20 12.93
C THR A 343 16.74 -7.64 13.27
N GLU A 344 17.05 -8.61 12.42
CA GLU A 344 16.59 -10.01 12.51
C GLU A 344 15.07 -10.20 12.34
N GLU A 345 14.31 -9.22 11.83
CA GLU A 345 12.87 -9.41 11.55
C GLU A 345 12.65 -10.49 10.49
N LYS A 346 11.63 -11.32 10.68
CA LYS A 346 11.28 -12.41 9.75
C LYS A 346 9.79 -12.49 9.55
N VAL A 347 9.34 -12.38 8.31
CA VAL A 347 7.93 -12.52 7.92
C VAL A 347 7.80 -13.66 6.94
N ILE A 348 6.77 -14.47 7.11
CA ILE A 348 6.35 -15.47 6.13
C ILE A 348 4.93 -15.17 5.67
N SER A 349 4.74 -15.18 4.36
CA SER A 349 3.42 -15.06 3.73
C SER A 349 3.15 -16.28 2.86
N LEU A 350 1.87 -16.67 2.79
CA LEU A 350 1.39 -17.69 1.88
C LEU A 350 0.05 -17.25 1.32
N GLU A 351 -0.05 -17.35 0.01
CA GLU A 351 -1.26 -17.07 -0.75
C GLU A 351 -1.60 -18.30 -1.59
N PHE A 352 -2.89 -18.61 -1.62
CA PHE A 352 -3.47 -19.66 -2.44
C PHE A 352 -4.73 -19.11 -3.10
N GLU A 353 -4.86 -19.33 -4.39
CA GLU A 353 -6.07 -19.00 -5.12
C GLU A 353 -6.49 -20.15 -6.02
N ARG A 354 -7.81 -20.31 -6.19
CA ARG A 354 -8.40 -21.30 -7.08
C ARG A 354 -9.87 -20.99 -7.37
N ARG A 355 -10.32 -21.26 -8.59
CA ARG A 355 -11.73 -21.35 -8.93
C ARG A 355 -12.35 -22.66 -8.42
N LEU A 356 -13.40 -22.55 -7.60
CA LEU A 356 -14.18 -23.71 -7.16
C LEU A 356 -15.22 -24.13 -8.21
N TYR A 357 -15.74 -23.14 -8.95
CA TYR A 357 -16.65 -23.28 -10.09
C TYR A 357 -16.34 -22.20 -11.13
N SER A 358 -17.06 -22.17 -12.25
CA SER A 358 -16.86 -21.16 -13.31
C SER A 358 -17.04 -19.72 -12.81
N ASP A 359 -17.87 -19.54 -11.79
CA ASP A 359 -18.36 -18.27 -11.24
C ASP A 359 -17.98 -18.08 -9.76
N LEU A 360 -17.15 -18.94 -9.18
CA LEU A 360 -16.79 -18.87 -7.76
C LEU A 360 -15.27 -19.05 -7.56
N LYS A 361 -14.58 -18.02 -7.07
CA LYS A 361 -13.16 -18.02 -6.72
C LYS A 361 -12.96 -18.04 -5.20
N LEU A 362 -12.04 -18.86 -4.74
CA LEU A 362 -11.54 -18.91 -3.37
C LEU A 362 -10.12 -18.36 -3.35
N GLU A 363 -9.85 -17.47 -2.40
CA GLU A 363 -8.54 -16.90 -2.10
C GLU A 363 -8.27 -17.10 -0.61
N ILE A 364 -7.07 -17.58 -0.27
CA ILE A 364 -6.61 -17.78 1.10
C ILE A 364 -5.26 -17.08 1.21
N GLN A 365 -5.13 -16.21 2.19
CA GLN A 365 -3.87 -15.55 2.53
C GLN A 365 -3.56 -15.83 3.99
N ALA A 366 -2.30 -16.10 4.30
CA ALA A 366 -1.81 -16.26 5.65
C ALA A 366 -0.50 -15.51 5.81
N VAL A 367 -0.38 -14.72 6.86
CA VAL A 367 0.83 -13.97 7.20
C VAL A 367 1.20 -14.28 8.63
N SER A 368 2.49 -14.51 8.87
CA SER A 368 3.01 -14.66 10.23
C SER A 368 4.34 -13.97 10.38
N VAL A 369 4.49 -13.29 11.51
CA VAL A 369 5.71 -12.61 11.94
C VAL A 369 6.45 -13.55 12.89
N LEU A 370 7.56 -14.12 12.44
CA LEU A 370 8.31 -15.15 13.16
C LEU A 370 9.26 -14.55 14.21
N GLU A 371 9.98 -13.52 13.81
CA GLU A 371 10.91 -12.76 14.65
C GLU A 371 10.67 -11.28 14.39
N ARG A 372 10.78 -10.48 15.44
CA ARG A 372 10.64 -9.02 15.39
C ARG A 372 11.97 -8.39 15.70
N GLY A 373 12.28 -7.32 15.01
CA GLY A 373 13.43 -6.51 15.30
C GLY A 373 13.30 -5.87 16.66
N THR A 374 14.40 -5.83 17.40
CA THR A 374 14.50 -4.89 18.52
C THR A 374 14.85 -3.53 17.94
N PRO A 375 13.97 -2.52 18.07
CA PRO A 375 14.29 -1.20 17.57
C PRO A 375 15.55 -0.67 18.27
N GLU A 376 16.58 -0.31 17.50
CA GLU A 376 17.74 0.42 18.04
C GLU A 376 17.31 1.86 18.34
N VAL A 377 16.92 2.10 19.58
CA VAL A 377 16.70 3.47 20.07
C VAL A 377 18.07 4.11 20.26
N ALA A 378 18.32 5.25 19.61
CA ALA A 378 19.59 5.97 19.72
C ALA A 378 19.98 6.18 21.20
N ASP A 379 21.26 6.00 21.53
CA ASP A 379 21.77 6.07 22.91
C ASP A 379 21.37 7.37 23.64
N THR A 380 21.23 8.49 22.93
CA THR A 380 20.75 9.77 23.50
C THR A 380 19.29 9.74 23.91
N ASN A 381 18.45 9.00 23.17
CA ASN A 381 17.04 8.80 23.45
C ASN A 381 16.85 7.74 24.54
N VAL A 382 17.69 6.71 24.56
CA VAL A 382 17.80 5.75 25.67
C VAL A 382 18.26 6.47 26.93
N GLU A 383 19.22 7.39 26.87
CA GLU A 383 19.64 8.20 28.02
C GLU A 383 18.52 9.11 28.50
N ALA A 384 17.75 9.77 27.63
CA ALA A 384 16.62 10.59 28.09
C ALA A 384 15.45 9.76 28.64
N ILE A 385 15.12 8.62 28.03
CA ILE A 385 14.11 7.68 28.55
C ILE A 385 14.60 7.05 29.85
N ALA A 386 15.88 6.69 29.94
CA ALA A 386 16.51 6.15 31.14
C ALA A 386 16.67 7.21 32.23
N ASP A 387 16.87 8.49 31.91
CA ASP A 387 16.90 9.58 32.88
C ASP A 387 15.48 9.87 33.40
N ILE A 388 14.46 9.71 32.58
CA ILE A 388 13.04 9.75 33.02
C ILE A 388 12.74 8.55 33.93
N LEU A 389 13.15 7.33 33.56
CA LEU A 389 12.88 6.10 34.30
C LEU A 389 13.75 5.92 35.56
N ASN A 390 14.99 6.39 35.56
CA ASN A 390 15.95 6.31 36.68
C ASN A 390 16.03 7.61 37.49
N SER A 391 15.27 8.64 37.10
CA SER A 391 14.98 9.76 37.98
C SER A 391 14.51 9.24 39.33
N PRO A 392 14.93 9.83 40.47
CA PRO A 392 14.50 9.42 41.83
C PRO A 392 12.98 9.50 42.06
N LEU A 393 12.20 9.82 41.03
CA LEU A 393 10.74 9.87 40.97
C LEU A 393 10.04 8.54 40.69
N PHE A 394 10.75 7.51 40.22
CA PHE A 394 10.17 6.17 40.03
C PHE A 394 10.92 5.14 40.86
N GLY A 395 10.78 5.25 42.19
CA GLY A 395 11.26 4.25 43.15
C GLY A 395 10.18 3.23 43.53
N ASP A 396 10.62 2.01 43.84
CA ASP A 396 9.89 0.73 43.99
C ASP A 396 8.68 0.66 44.93
N ASP A 397 8.23 1.73 45.59
CA ASP A 397 7.06 1.69 46.46
C ASP A 397 6.13 2.89 46.24
N ALA A 398 5.04 2.61 45.51
CA ALA A 398 3.74 3.31 45.47
C ALA A 398 3.75 4.84 45.65
N PHE A 399 3.73 5.58 44.54
CA PHE A 399 3.34 7.00 44.51
C PHE A 399 1.96 7.18 43.89
N SER A 400 1.20 8.14 44.44
CA SER A 400 -0.15 8.45 43.97
C SER A 400 -0.08 9.39 42.76
N TYR A 401 -1.09 9.30 41.88
CA TYR A 401 -1.27 10.14 40.68
C TYR A 401 -0.91 11.63 40.89
N ASN A 402 -1.18 12.20 42.07
CA ASN A 402 -0.93 13.61 42.36
C ASN A 402 0.56 13.98 42.45
N GLU A 403 1.44 13.05 42.81
CA GLU A 403 2.88 13.31 42.95
C GLU A 403 3.60 13.26 41.59
N VAL A 404 3.10 12.43 40.66
CA VAL A 404 3.50 12.44 39.24
C VAL A 404 3.05 13.75 38.57
N VAL A 405 1.84 14.23 38.91
CA VAL A 405 1.32 15.51 38.41
C VAL A 405 2.13 16.70 38.95
N GLU A 406 2.54 16.71 40.22
CA GLU A 406 3.38 17.79 40.77
C GLU A 406 4.79 17.82 40.16
N PHE A 407 5.37 16.66 39.82
CA PHE A 407 6.67 16.60 39.15
C PHE A 407 6.61 17.07 37.69
N LEU A 408 5.62 16.60 36.92
CA LEU A 408 5.39 17.06 35.56
C LEU A 408 5.05 18.55 35.54
N ALA A 409 4.29 19.05 36.53
CA ALA A 409 4.04 20.47 36.70
C ALA A 409 5.32 21.27 37.01
N GLY A 410 6.25 20.71 37.79
CA GLY A 410 7.55 21.33 38.09
C GLY A 410 8.47 21.43 36.86
N LEU A 411 8.53 20.38 36.04
CA LEU A 411 9.24 20.40 34.75
C LEU A 411 8.62 21.40 33.76
N ILE A 412 7.29 21.48 33.72
CA ILE A 412 6.55 22.46 32.92
C ILE A 412 6.72 23.89 33.47
N GLU A 413 6.92 24.08 34.78
CA GLU A 413 7.18 25.38 35.40
C GLU A 413 8.59 25.90 35.12
N ASP A 414 9.61 25.03 35.15
CA ASP A 414 11.02 25.42 34.97
C ASP A 414 11.43 25.52 33.48
N GLU A 415 10.98 24.59 32.62
CA GLU A 415 11.39 24.48 31.21
C GLU A 415 10.25 24.82 30.23
N GLY A 416 9.01 25.00 30.72
CA GLY A 416 7.83 25.15 29.89
C GLY A 416 7.34 23.82 29.29
N LEU A 417 6.09 23.78 28.79
CA LEU A 417 5.58 22.64 28.00
C LEU A 417 6.41 22.35 26.73
N GLN A 418 7.33 23.23 26.36
CA GLN A 418 8.04 23.19 25.09
C GLN A 418 9.20 22.19 25.04
N PHE A 419 9.71 21.66 26.16
CA PHE A 419 10.84 20.72 26.12
C PHE A 419 10.45 19.35 25.52
N ILE A 420 9.20 18.91 25.73
CA ILE A 420 8.61 17.71 25.10
C ILE A 420 8.40 17.96 23.59
N PHE A 421 8.38 19.22 23.18
CA PHE A 421 8.18 19.67 21.81
C PHE A 421 9.42 20.37 21.25
N ASP A 422 10.59 20.15 21.86
CA ASP A 422 11.84 20.65 21.30
C ASP A 422 12.00 20.00 19.91
N PRO A 423 12.10 20.80 18.84
CA PRO A 423 12.25 20.30 17.48
C PRO A 423 13.45 19.36 17.30
N ASN A 424 14.43 19.41 18.21
CA ASN A 424 15.63 18.58 18.17
C ASN A 424 15.52 17.28 18.97
N PHE A 425 14.43 17.03 19.73
CA PHE A 425 14.39 15.90 20.67
C PHE A 425 13.05 15.16 20.70
N GLY A 426 11.94 15.85 20.96
CA GLY A 426 10.63 15.21 21.12
C GLY A 426 9.99 14.80 19.79
N LEU A 427 10.19 15.61 18.75
CA LEU A 427 9.69 15.31 17.41
C LEU A 427 10.43 14.11 16.81
N ASP A 428 11.76 14.05 16.95
CA ASP A 428 12.58 12.95 16.45
C ASP A 428 12.27 11.63 17.17
N LEU A 429 12.04 11.66 18.49
CA LEU A 429 11.64 10.46 19.24
C LEU A 429 10.25 9.95 18.84
N LEU A 430 9.26 10.85 18.71
CA LEU A 430 7.92 10.48 18.24
C LEU A 430 7.96 9.96 16.80
N GLN A 431 8.76 10.59 15.93
CA GLN A 431 8.95 10.15 14.55
C GLN A 431 9.70 8.83 14.45
N GLN A 432 10.68 8.55 15.32
CA GLN A 432 11.37 7.26 15.40
C GLN A 432 10.41 6.17 15.89
N VAL A 433 9.74 6.37 17.03
CA VAL A 433 8.72 5.44 17.56
C VAL A 433 7.66 5.13 16.53
N GLN A 434 7.30 6.13 15.73
CA GLN A 434 6.31 5.98 14.69
C GLN A 434 6.84 5.27 13.43
N ARG A 435 8.04 5.58 12.94
CA ARG A 435 8.65 4.87 11.82
C ARG A 435 8.78 3.38 12.13
N MET A 436 9.06 3.06 13.39
CA MET A 436 9.09 1.70 13.91
C MET A 436 7.69 1.05 13.99
N ALA A 437 6.63 1.86 13.92
CA ALA A 437 5.25 1.47 14.15
C ALA A 437 4.31 1.62 12.93
N ASP A 438 4.83 2.02 11.75
CA ASP A 438 4.06 2.02 10.50
C ASP A 438 3.75 0.58 10.09
N THR A 439 2.50 0.16 10.18
CA THR A 439 2.12 -1.24 9.90
C THR A 439 2.25 -1.65 8.47
N SER A 440 2.25 -0.69 7.55
CA SER A 440 2.47 -1.00 6.16
C SER A 440 3.88 -1.52 5.98
N ARG A 441 4.84 -1.07 6.80
CA ARG A 441 6.24 -1.33 6.52
C ARG A 441 7.28 -1.31 7.68
N LYS A 442 7.02 -1.28 8.99
CA LYS A 442 8.00 -1.75 10.01
C LYS A 442 7.26 -2.52 11.09
N ILE A 443 7.69 -3.77 11.34
CA ILE A 443 6.92 -4.76 12.11
C ILE A 443 7.36 -4.78 13.59
N SER A 444 8.40 -4.00 13.92
CA SER A 444 9.06 -3.97 15.23
C SER A 444 8.19 -3.54 16.43
N VAL A 445 7.00 -2.96 16.22
CA VAL A 445 6.19 -2.41 17.33
C VAL A 445 4.87 -3.14 17.62
N ILE A 446 4.33 -4.00 16.75
CA ILE A 446 2.99 -4.60 16.96
C ILE A 446 3.03 -6.02 17.52
N GLU A 447 2.19 -6.28 18.52
CA GLU A 447 1.88 -7.63 19.01
C GLU A 447 1.18 -8.49 17.92
N SER A 448 1.98 -9.31 17.23
CA SER A 448 1.64 -10.39 16.27
C SER A 448 0.23 -10.32 15.72
N ASP A 449 0.06 -9.48 14.71
CA ASP A 449 -1.04 -9.59 13.75
C ASP A 449 -0.81 -10.81 12.82
N ASP A 450 -0.46 -11.98 13.38
CA ASP A 450 -0.48 -13.25 12.66
C ASP A 450 -1.94 -13.51 12.24
N TYR A 451 -2.20 -13.63 10.94
CA TYR A 451 -3.56 -13.81 10.46
C TYR A 451 -3.69 -14.84 9.34
N ILE A 452 -4.92 -15.36 9.23
CA ILE A 452 -5.40 -16.05 8.03
C ILE A 452 -6.64 -15.31 7.52
N GLN A 453 -6.65 -15.04 6.23
CA GLN A 453 -7.75 -14.43 5.52
C GLN A 453 -8.30 -15.40 4.49
N LEU A 454 -9.62 -15.45 4.39
CA LEU A 454 -10.38 -16.18 3.39
C LEU A 454 -11.23 -15.17 2.63
N LYS A 455 -11.14 -15.19 1.30
CA LYS A 455 -12.00 -14.41 0.42
C LYS A 455 -12.69 -15.34 -0.57
N LEU A 456 -14.01 -15.18 -0.67
CA LEU A 456 -14.84 -15.94 -1.59
C LEU A 456 -15.56 -14.96 -2.52
N THR A 457 -15.24 -15.01 -3.80
CA THR A 457 -15.76 -14.08 -4.80
C THR A 457 -16.66 -14.80 -5.78
N TYR A 458 -17.90 -14.33 -5.89
CA TYR A 458 -18.91 -14.81 -6.83
C TYR A 458 -19.07 -13.84 -8.00
N TYR A 459 -18.95 -14.31 -9.24
CA TYR A 459 -19.03 -13.53 -10.48
C TYR A 459 -20.35 -13.81 -11.20
N TYR A 460 -21.01 -12.78 -11.74
CA TYR A 460 -22.27 -12.95 -12.48
C TYR A 460 -22.57 -11.86 -13.50
#